data_AF-A0A662SBQ0-F1
#
_entry.id   AF-A0A662SBQ0-F1
#
_cell.length_a   1.000
_cell.length_b   1.000
_cell.length_c   1.000
_cell.angle_alpha   90.00
_cell.angle_beta   90.00
_cell.angle_gamma   90.00
#
_symmetry.space_group_name_H-M   'P 1'
#
loop_
_entity.id
_entity.type
_entity.pdbx_description
1 polymer ?
#
loop_
_entity_poly.entity_id
_entity_poly.type
_entity_poly.pdbx_seq_one_letter_code
_entity_poly.pdbx_strand_id
1 'polypeptide(L)'
;MTAAPPKEPNAVLIRAVEPVEGIDLMKKNRGSEIKLGKLCAGPGRLTKAFGITLDFNGISVEEGPIYFESYREVSPEDIVATKRIGVDYAGEHADLPLRFYIKGSRYVSRP
;
A
#
# COMPACT_ATOMS: atom_id res chain seq x y z
N MET A 1 -12.60 9.39 3.27
CA MET A 1 -12.62 8.35 4.31
C MET A 1 -11.30 8.34 5.09
N THR A 2 -11.36 8.36 6.42
CA THR A 2 -10.22 8.11 7.33
C THR A 2 -10.49 6.79 8.07
N ALA A 3 -9.48 6.18 8.68
CA ALA A 3 -9.65 4.88 9.35
C ALA A 3 -10.40 4.97 10.69
N ALA A 4 -10.78 6.17 11.12
CA ALA A 4 -11.50 6.43 12.36
C ALA A 4 -12.44 7.64 12.20
N PRO A 5 -13.36 7.86 13.17
CA PRO A 5 -14.27 8.99 13.18
C PRO A 5 -13.54 10.35 13.09
N PRO A 6 -14.28 11.43 12.73
CA PRO A 6 -13.72 12.77 12.70
C PRO A 6 -13.01 13.11 14.02
N LYS A 7 -11.82 13.73 13.91
CA LYS A 7 -10.94 14.15 15.03
C LYS A 7 -10.10 13.06 15.71
N GLU A 8 -10.08 11.83 15.18
CA GLU A 8 -9.11 10.81 15.55
C GLU A 8 -8.11 10.58 14.40
N PRO A 9 -6.81 10.88 14.58
CA PRO A 9 -5.83 10.79 13.50
C PRO A 9 -5.40 9.34 13.25
N ASN A 10 -6.28 8.54 12.65
CA ASN A 10 -5.99 7.18 12.23
C ASN A 10 -5.97 7.09 10.69
N ALA A 11 -4.93 6.45 10.17
CA ALA A 11 -4.76 6.23 8.74
C ALA A 11 -4.13 4.85 8.49
N VAL A 12 -4.41 4.29 7.31
CA VAL A 12 -3.77 3.07 6.83
C VAL A 12 -2.85 3.44 5.67
N LEU A 13 -1.57 3.08 5.78
CA LEU A 13 -0.62 3.24 4.69
C LEU A 13 -0.64 2.01 3.78
N ILE A 14 -1.06 2.18 2.53
CA ILE A 14 -0.88 1.16 1.50
C ILE A 14 0.61 1.09 1.13
N ARG A 15 1.26 -0.02 1.50
CA ARG A 15 2.71 -0.17 1.32
C ARG A 15 3.10 -0.87 0.02
N ALA A 16 2.28 -1.80 -0.45
CA ALA A 16 2.50 -2.53 -1.68
C ALA A 16 1.18 -3.10 -2.20
N VAL A 17 1.11 -3.31 -3.51
CA VAL A 17 -0.02 -3.98 -4.17
C VAL A 17 0.52 -4.96 -5.22
N GLU A 18 -0.27 -6.01 -5.48
CA GLU A 18 -0.09 -6.87 -6.65
C GLU A 18 -0.66 -6.16 -7.89
N PRO A 19 0.13 -5.89 -8.93
CA PRO A 19 -0.40 -5.34 -10.18
C PRO A 19 -1.23 -6.40 -10.89
N VAL A 20 -2.53 -6.15 -11.05
CA VAL A 20 -3.47 -7.05 -11.75
C VAL A 20 -3.82 -6.56 -13.15
N GLU A 21 -3.99 -5.25 -13.32
CA GLU A 21 -4.40 -4.61 -14.57
C GLU A 21 -3.61 -3.31 -14.80
N GLY A 22 -3.58 -2.80 -16.04
CA GLY A 22 -2.89 -1.55 -16.38
C GLY A 22 -1.34 -1.61 -16.27
N ILE A 23 -0.76 -2.82 -16.32
CA ILE A 23 0.68 -3.05 -16.09
C ILE A 23 1.57 -2.25 -17.04
N ASP A 24 1.18 -2.10 -18.31
CA ASP A 24 1.96 -1.35 -19.30
C ASP A 24 2.02 0.14 -18.98
N LEU A 25 0.90 0.71 -18.50
CA LEU A 25 0.86 2.09 -18.03
C LEU A 25 1.72 2.26 -16.77
N MET A 26 1.63 1.32 -15.82
CA MET A 26 2.47 1.33 -14.62
C MET A 26 3.96 1.24 -14.98
N LYS A 27 4.34 0.41 -15.94
CA LYS A 27 5.71 0.33 -16.47
C LYS A 27 6.13 1.62 -17.16
N LYS A 28 5.26 2.24 -17.97
CA LYS A 28 5.53 3.55 -18.58
C LYS A 28 5.82 4.61 -17.51
N ASN A 29 5.06 4.62 -16.42
CA ASN A 29 5.23 5.57 -15.33
C ASN A 29 6.48 5.30 -14.46
N ARG A 30 6.95 4.05 -14.40
CA ARG A 30 8.06 3.62 -13.53
C ARG A 30 9.39 3.45 -14.27
N GLY A 31 9.34 3.20 -15.57
CA GLY A 31 10.43 2.70 -16.43
C GLY A 31 10.14 1.29 -16.95
N SER A 32 10.25 1.08 -18.27
CA SER A 32 9.83 -0.15 -19.00
C SER A 32 10.50 -1.43 -18.49
N GLU A 33 11.76 -1.34 -18.08
CA GLU A 33 12.60 -2.48 -17.69
C GLU A 33 12.35 -2.99 -16.26
N ILE A 34 11.42 -2.39 -15.52
CA ILE A 34 11.14 -2.80 -14.14
C ILE A 34 10.38 -4.12 -14.12
N LYS A 35 10.95 -5.10 -13.41
CA LYS A 35 10.32 -6.40 -13.14
C LYS A 35 8.98 -6.21 -12.41
N LEU A 36 7.97 -6.99 -12.79
CA LEU A 36 6.61 -6.93 -12.23
C LEU A 36 6.57 -6.94 -10.70
N GLY A 37 7.30 -7.85 -10.05
CA GLY A 37 7.37 -7.95 -8.59
C GLY A 37 7.97 -6.73 -7.88
N LYS A 38 8.61 -5.80 -8.60
CA LYS A 38 9.17 -4.56 -8.06
C LYS A 38 8.36 -3.31 -8.44
N LEU A 39 7.34 -3.47 -9.30
CA LEU A 39 6.59 -2.36 -9.87
C LEU A 39 5.90 -1.53 -8.79
N CYS A 40 5.21 -2.23 -7.88
CA CYS A 40 4.41 -1.65 -6.79
C CYS A 40 4.87 -2.11 -5.39
N ALA A 41 6.09 -2.64 -5.26
CA ALA A 41 6.63 -3.18 -4.01
C ALA A 41 7.21 -2.11 -3.06
N GLY A 42 6.41 -1.09 -2.75
CA GLY A 42 6.76 0.00 -1.85
C GLY A 42 5.86 1.22 -2.04
N PRO A 43 5.61 2.05 -1.01
CA PRO A 43 4.62 3.12 -1.07
C PRO A 43 4.93 4.13 -2.19
N GLY A 44 6.16 4.66 -2.23
CA GLY A 44 6.58 5.56 -3.31
C GLY A 44 6.73 4.89 -4.69
N ARG A 45 6.73 3.55 -4.76
CA ARG A 45 6.72 2.82 -6.04
C ARG A 45 5.30 2.69 -6.57
N LEU A 46 4.37 2.31 -5.69
CA LEU A 46 2.94 2.23 -5.97
C LEU A 46 2.41 3.58 -6.47
N THR A 47 2.71 4.67 -5.77
CA THR A 47 2.14 5.98 -6.14
C THR A 47 2.60 6.41 -7.52
N LYS A 48 3.89 6.21 -7.84
CA LYS A 48 4.42 6.45 -9.18
C LYS A 48 3.79 5.55 -10.24
N ALA A 49 3.65 4.25 -9.96
CA ALA A 49 3.05 3.31 -10.90
C ALA A 49 1.61 3.71 -11.27
N PHE A 50 0.84 4.13 -10.27
CA PHE A 50 -0.56 4.51 -10.42
C PHE A 50 -0.74 5.97 -10.87
N GLY A 51 0.33 6.77 -10.94
CA GLY A 51 0.23 8.20 -11.26
C GLY A 51 -0.41 9.04 -10.14
N ILE A 52 -0.36 8.57 -8.90
CA ILE A 52 -0.91 9.27 -7.73
C ILE A 52 0.05 10.40 -7.34
N THR A 53 -0.43 11.63 -7.46
CA THR A 53 0.26 12.87 -7.07
C THR A 53 -0.30 13.44 -5.76
N LEU A 54 0.23 14.58 -5.31
CA LEU A 54 -0.31 15.32 -4.16
C LEU A 54 -1.70 15.91 -4.43
N ASP A 55 -2.12 16.00 -5.69
CA ASP A 55 -3.45 16.50 -6.06
C ASP A 55 -4.57 15.58 -5.56
N PHE A 56 -4.24 14.33 -5.22
CA PHE A 56 -5.16 13.38 -4.61
C PHE A 56 -5.29 13.52 -3.09
N ASN A 57 -4.53 14.42 -2.46
CA ASN A 57 -4.62 14.62 -1.02
C ASN A 57 -6.00 15.18 -0.62
N GLY A 58 -6.65 14.53 0.34
CA GLY A 58 -7.99 14.91 0.80
C GLY A 58 -9.14 14.48 -0.11
N ILE A 59 -8.85 13.83 -1.25
CA ILE A 59 -9.88 13.28 -2.13
C ILE A 59 -10.57 12.09 -1.45
N SER A 60 -11.91 12.03 -1.59
CA SER A 60 -12.70 10.90 -1.10
C SER A 60 -12.38 9.63 -1.90
N VAL A 61 -12.17 8.52 -1.21
CA VAL A 61 -12.03 7.19 -1.85
C VAL A 61 -13.36 6.49 -2.10
N GLU A 62 -14.48 7.13 -1.74
CA GLU A 62 -15.84 6.63 -1.98
C GLU A 62 -16.47 7.28 -3.21
N GLU A 63 -16.12 8.54 -3.48
CA GLU A 63 -16.72 9.35 -4.56
C GLU A 63 -15.69 9.87 -5.56
N GLY A 64 -14.40 9.70 -5.26
CA GLY A 64 -13.30 10.24 -6.05
C GLY A 64 -12.79 9.29 -7.14
N PRO A 65 -11.82 9.75 -7.94
CA PRO A 65 -11.19 8.97 -9.00
C PRO A 65 -10.36 7.76 -8.53
N ILE A 66 -10.12 7.63 -7.22
CA ILE A 66 -9.46 6.47 -6.61
C ILE A 66 -10.46 5.82 -5.69
N TYR A 67 -10.65 4.52 -5.80
CA TYR A 67 -11.60 3.78 -4.99
C TYR A 67 -11.10 2.36 -4.73
N PHE A 68 -11.77 1.65 -3.81
CA PHE A 68 -11.46 0.27 -3.47
C PHE A 68 -12.54 -0.66 -3.99
N GLU A 69 -12.12 -1.80 -4.55
CA GLU A 69 -13.02 -2.85 -5.03
C GLU A 69 -12.76 -4.14 -4.25
N SER A 70 -13.83 -4.93 -4.08
CA SER A 70 -13.69 -6.28 -3.52
C SER A 70 -13.00 -7.19 -4.53
N TYR A 71 -11.99 -7.93 -4.09
CA TYR A 71 -11.24 -8.85 -4.95
C TYR A 71 -11.38 -10.30 -4.52
N ARG A 72 -10.79 -10.67 -3.38
CA ARG A 72 -10.86 -12.02 -2.82
C ARG A 72 -10.76 -12.01 -1.30
N GLU A 73 -11.27 -13.06 -0.67
CA GLU A 73 -11.02 -13.32 0.74
C GLU A 73 -9.58 -13.81 0.95
N VAL A 74 -8.99 -13.41 2.07
CA VAL A 74 -7.66 -13.85 2.52
C VAL A 74 -7.83 -14.47 3.90
N SER A 75 -7.34 -15.69 4.08
CA SER A 75 -7.45 -16.37 5.37
C SER A 75 -6.64 -15.63 6.44
N PRO A 76 -7.13 -15.48 7.69
CA PRO A 76 -6.37 -14.85 8.76
C PRO A 76 -5.00 -15.48 9.00
N GLU A 77 -4.83 -16.80 8.82
CA GLU A 77 -3.53 -17.47 8.94
C GLU A 77 -2.50 -17.06 7.86
N ASP A 78 -2.95 -16.48 6.76
CA ASP A 78 -2.08 -15.97 5.70
C ASP A 78 -1.70 -14.50 5.91
N ILE A 79 -2.22 -13.85 6.96
CA ILE A 79 -1.90 -12.47 7.30
C ILE A 79 -0.78 -12.43 8.32
N VAL A 80 0.37 -11.88 7.93
CA VAL A 80 1.50 -11.64 8.83
C VAL A 80 1.39 -10.24 9.42
N ALA A 81 1.40 -10.15 10.75
CA ALA A 81 1.52 -8.90 11.50
C ALA A 81 2.97 -8.73 12.00
N THR A 82 3.58 -7.58 11.73
CA THR A 82 4.97 -7.29 12.08
C THR A 82 5.20 -5.81 12.37
N LYS A 83 6.42 -5.47 12.81
CA LYS A 83 6.85 -4.08 13.05
C LYS A 83 6.78 -3.26 11.77
N ARG A 84 6.44 -1.98 11.92
CA ARG A 84 6.43 -1.02 10.81
C ARG A 84 7.87 -0.73 10.38
N ILE A 85 8.07 -0.39 9.11
CA ILE A 85 9.41 -0.08 8.56
C ILE A 85 9.63 1.42 8.55
N GLY A 86 10.79 1.85 9.07
CA GLY A 86 11.24 3.25 9.02
C GLY A 86 10.56 4.13 10.06
N VAL A 87 10.17 3.55 11.20
CA VAL A 87 9.53 4.26 12.32
C VAL A 87 10.35 4.16 13.60
N ASP A 88 11.66 3.94 13.50
CA ASP A 88 12.55 3.76 14.67
C ASP A 88 12.52 4.98 15.62
N TYR A 89 12.17 6.15 15.08
CA TYR A 89 11.95 7.39 15.84
C TYR A 89 10.72 7.35 16.76
N ALA A 90 9.84 6.35 16.63
CA ALA A 90 8.58 6.25 17.38
C ALA A 90 8.73 5.57 18.75
N GLY A 91 9.96 5.29 19.20
CA GLY A 91 10.23 4.68 20.51
C GLY A 91 9.53 3.33 20.67
N GLU A 92 8.86 3.12 21.81
CA GLU A 92 8.13 1.88 22.10
C GLU A 92 7.07 1.54 21.04
N HIS A 93 6.50 2.55 20.36
CA HIS A 93 5.53 2.33 19.31
C HIS A 93 6.14 1.76 18.02
N ALA A 94 7.47 1.83 17.84
CA ALA A 94 8.14 1.22 16.69
C ALA A 94 7.99 -0.32 16.68
N ASP A 95 7.87 -0.91 17.87
CA ASP A 95 7.82 -2.36 18.06
C ASP A 95 6.42 -2.96 17.96
N LEU A 96 5.38 -2.12 17.87
CA LEU A 96 4.00 -2.57 17.72
C LEU A 96 3.78 -3.26 16.37
N PRO A 97 3.02 -4.38 16.33
CA PRO A 97 2.78 -5.17 15.11
C PRO A 97 1.72 -4.53 14.21
N LEU A 98 1.97 -3.30 13.76
CA LEU A 98 1.04 -2.45 13.00
C LEU A 98 1.35 -2.44 11.50
N ARG A 99 2.07 -3.44 10.99
CA ARG A 99 2.25 -3.69 9.57
C ARG A 99 1.69 -5.07 9.24
N PHE A 100 0.76 -5.11 8.29
CA PHE A 100 0.10 -6.32 7.84
C PHE A 100 0.46 -6.62 6.38
N TYR A 101 0.68 -7.89 6.04
CA TYR A 101 0.90 -8.32 4.66
C TYR A 101 0.54 -9.80 4.45
N ILE A 102 0.32 -10.19 3.19
CA ILE A 102 -0.01 -11.58 2.82
C ILE A 102 1.28 -12.42 2.76
N LYS A 103 1.31 -13.52 3.53
CA LYS A 103 2.41 -14.48 3.60
C LYS A 103 2.79 -14.99 2.21
N GLY A 104 4.09 -15.05 1.93
CA GLY A 104 4.61 -15.54 0.64
C GLY A 104 4.42 -14.60 -0.55
N SER A 105 3.81 -13.42 -0.37
CA SER A 105 3.61 -12.48 -1.48
C SER A 105 4.94 -11.93 -2.00
N ARG A 106 5.21 -12.18 -3.29
CA ARG A 106 6.39 -11.66 -4.02
C ARG A 106 6.38 -10.13 -4.23
N TYR A 107 5.26 -9.47 -3.95
CA TYR A 107 5.08 -8.03 -4.13
C TYR A 107 5.35 -7.24 -2.85
N VAL A 108 5.55 -7.93 -1.71
CA VAL A 108 5.90 -7.30 -0.44
C VAL A 108 7.42 -7.13 -0.38
N SER A 109 7.88 -5.90 -0.13
CA SER A 109 9.30 -5.66 0.16
C SER A 109 9.58 -5.90 1.64
N ARG A 110 10.72 -6.54 1.94
CA ARG A 110 11.14 -6.90 3.31
C ARG A 110 10.04 -7.66 4.07
N PRO A 111 9.64 -8.86 3.59
CA PRO A 111 8.68 -9.70 4.31
C PRO A 111 9.19 -9.94 5.74
#